data_AF-A0A2E3N886-F1
#
_entry.id   AF-A0A2E3N886-F1
#
_cell.length_a   1.000
_cell.length_b   1.000
_cell.length_c   1.000
_cell.angle_alpha   90.00
_cell.angle_beta   90.00
_cell.angle_gamma   90.00
#
_symmetry.space_group_name_H-M   'P 1'
#
loop_
_entity.id
_entity.type
_entity.pdbx_description
1 polymer ?
#
loop_
_entity_poly.entity_id
_entity_poly.type
_entity_poly.pdbx_seq_one_letter_code
_entity_poly.pdbx_strand_id
1 'polypeptide(L)'
;SLSISHPAGASTFMAKEDPLEKSLKKLHFLPDEQFAGAVQDLLERNNEHDDGSILTSMYDVVELRPSFIRLPILLELARRDTGATGLRATILSELQESLEEDHGESWTDWALALSELLATKEGFLPTDASTED
;
A
#
# COMPACT_ATOMS: atom_id res chain seq x y z
N SER A 1 -45.18 -37.34 20.46
CA SER A 1 -44.13 -38.08 21.19
C SER A 1 -42.76 -37.57 20.77
N LEU A 2 -41.95 -37.25 21.78
CA LEU A 2 -40.52 -36.94 21.75
C LEU A 2 -39.71 -38.05 21.06
N SER A 3 -38.69 -37.75 20.24
CA SER A 3 -37.22 -37.76 20.56
C SER A 3 -36.51 -38.29 19.30
N ILE A 4 -35.26 -38.04 18.89
CA ILE A 4 -34.03 -37.48 19.49
C ILE A 4 -33.03 -37.15 18.35
N SER A 5 -32.32 -36.04 18.55
CA SER A 5 -30.91 -35.72 18.26
C SER A 5 -30.14 -36.34 17.09
N HIS A 6 -29.55 -35.44 16.29
CA HIS A 6 -28.12 -35.49 15.93
C HIS A 6 -27.56 -34.06 15.90
N PRO A 7 -26.71 -33.64 16.86
CA PRO A 7 -25.76 -32.56 16.64
C PRO A 7 -24.43 -33.21 16.27
N ALA A 8 -24.09 -33.21 14.98
CA ALA A 8 -22.80 -33.71 14.52
C ALA A 8 -22.04 -32.57 13.84
N GLY A 9 -21.15 -31.96 14.63
CA GLY A 9 -19.97 -31.27 14.13
C GLY A 9 -20.23 -29.89 13.53
N ALA A 10 -20.44 -28.89 14.38
CA ALA A 10 -19.85 -27.58 14.10
C ALA A 10 -18.33 -27.78 14.09
N SER A 11 -17.80 -28.19 12.93
CA SER A 11 -16.38 -28.23 12.66
C SER A 11 -15.91 -26.79 12.80
N THR A 12 -15.38 -26.47 13.98
CA THR A 12 -14.73 -25.19 14.21
C THR A 12 -13.46 -25.27 13.39
N PHE A 13 -13.55 -24.87 12.12
CA PHE A 13 -12.39 -24.50 11.35
C PHE A 13 -11.73 -23.38 12.14
N MET A 14 -10.75 -23.72 12.99
CA MET A 14 -9.74 -22.76 13.38
C MET A 14 -9.01 -22.44 12.09
N ALA A 15 -9.55 -21.50 11.32
CA ALA A 15 -8.83 -20.86 10.25
C ALA A 15 -7.56 -20.33 10.92
N LYS A 16 -6.41 -20.96 10.64
CA LYS A 16 -5.14 -20.35 10.94
C LYS A 16 -5.13 -19.06 10.13
N GLU A 17 -5.33 -17.95 10.84
CA GLU A 17 -5.29 -16.62 10.23
C GLU A 17 -3.96 -16.52 9.48
N ASP A 18 -4.02 -16.19 8.19
CA ASP A 18 -2.83 -16.06 7.37
C ASP A 18 -1.94 -14.97 8.00
N PRO A 19 -0.65 -15.25 8.28
CA PRO A 19 0.27 -14.25 8.84
C PRO A 19 0.29 -12.93 8.06
N LEU A 20 0.03 -12.99 6.76
CA LEU A 20 0.01 -11.83 5.88
C LEU A 20 -1.31 -11.06 6.01
N GLU A 21 -2.46 -11.74 6.03
CA GLU A 21 -3.75 -11.12 6.32
C GLU A 21 -3.75 -10.43 7.69
N LYS A 22 -3.13 -11.06 8.69
CA LYS A 22 -2.93 -10.47 10.01
C LYS A 22 -2.04 -9.23 9.97
N SER A 23 -1.05 -9.20 9.09
CA SER A 23 -0.15 -8.04 8.94
C SER A 23 -0.87 -6.88 8.24
N LEU A 24 -1.66 -7.15 7.20
CA LEU A 24 -2.51 -6.18 6.52
C LEU A 24 -3.54 -5.56 7.49
N LYS A 25 -4.24 -6.37 8.29
CA LYS A 25 -5.18 -5.88 9.31
C LYS A 25 -4.53 -4.92 10.30
N LYS A 26 -3.26 -5.14 10.66
CA LYS A 26 -2.52 -4.27 11.58
C LYS A 26 -2.20 -2.91 10.97
N LEU A 27 -1.97 -2.83 9.66
CA LEU A 27 -1.64 -1.57 8.99
C LEU A 27 -2.71 -0.48 9.22
N HIS A 28 -3.99 -0.87 9.27
CA HIS A 28 -5.09 0.06 9.54
C HIS A 28 -4.93 0.83 10.86
N PHE A 29 -4.31 0.21 11.87
CA PHE A 29 -4.21 0.76 13.21
C PHE A 29 -2.87 1.44 13.49
N LEU A 30 -1.93 1.42 12.55
CA LEU A 30 -0.64 2.07 12.74
C LEU A 30 -0.78 3.59 12.58
N PRO A 31 -0.05 4.37 13.40
CA PRO A 31 0.11 5.79 13.17
C PRO A 31 0.93 6.02 11.88
N ASP A 32 0.71 7.15 11.23
CA ASP A 32 1.33 7.54 9.96
C ASP A 32 2.86 7.41 9.97
N GLU A 33 3.50 7.79 11.08
CA GLU A 33 4.95 7.70 11.33
C GLU A 33 5.51 6.28 11.17
N GLN A 34 4.72 5.27 11.52
CA GLN A 34 5.11 3.85 11.46
C GLN A 34 4.53 3.15 10.24
N PHE A 35 3.52 3.76 9.61
CA PHE A 35 2.75 3.16 8.54
C PHE A 35 3.59 2.92 7.29
N ALA A 36 4.32 3.94 6.82
CA ALA A 36 5.14 3.83 5.61
C ALA A 36 6.20 2.73 5.74
N GLY A 37 6.91 2.68 6.87
CA GLY A 37 7.88 1.62 7.15
C GLY A 37 7.25 0.23 7.21
N ALA A 38 6.07 0.10 7.82
CA ALA A 38 5.37 -1.19 7.88
C ALA A 38 4.87 -1.67 6.50
N VAL A 39 4.45 -0.76 5.62
CA VAL A 39 4.11 -1.09 4.23
C VAL A 39 5.36 -1.54 3.47
N GLN A 40 6.48 -0.81 3.60
CA GLN A 40 7.73 -1.18 2.98
C GLN A 40 8.21 -2.57 3.43
N ASP A 41 8.20 -2.85 4.74
CA ASP A 41 8.51 -4.17 5.31
C ASP A 41 7.65 -5.28 4.70
N LEU A 42 6.35 -5.02 4.54
CA LEU A 42 5.40 -6.00 4.00
C LEU A 42 5.69 -6.25 2.51
N LEU A 43 5.98 -5.19 1.77
CA LEU A 43 6.35 -5.24 0.36
C LEU A 43 7.68 -5.98 0.16
N GLU A 44 8.69 -5.76 0.99
CA GLU A 44 9.98 -6.47 0.93
C GLU A 44 9.85 -7.96 1.25
N ARG A 45 9.04 -8.32 2.24
CA ARG A 45 8.76 -9.73 2.58
C ARG A 45 7.97 -10.45 1.50
N ASN A 46 7.16 -9.73 0.74
CA ASN A 46 6.31 -10.29 -0.31
C ASN A 46 6.96 -10.31 -1.70
N ASN A 47 8.27 -10.02 -1.81
CA ASN A 47 8.98 -10.00 -3.10
C ASN A 47 8.96 -11.35 -3.85
N GLU A 48 8.68 -12.45 -3.14
CA GLU A 48 8.62 -13.81 -3.69
C GLU A 48 7.21 -14.27 -4.10
N HIS A 49 6.16 -13.51 -3.74
CA HIS A 49 4.78 -13.82 -4.07
C HIS A 49 4.14 -12.69 -4.89
N ASP A 50 3.97 -12.96 -6.19
CA ASP A 50 3.20 -12.16 -7.15
C ASP A 50 1.70 -12.24 -6.84
N ASP A 51 1.34 -11.80 -5.64
CA ASP A 51 -0.02 -11.90 -5.14
C ASP A 51 -0.68 -10.52 -5.22
N GLY A 52 -1.26 -10.25 -6.39
CA GLY A 52 -1.99 -9.02 -6.66
C GLY A 52 -3.05 -8.69 -5.60
N SER A 53 -3.58 -9.70 -4.91
CA SER A 53 -4.52 -9.51 -3.79
C SER A 53 -3.94 -8.69 -2.63
N ILE A 54 -2.63 -8.80 -2.40
CA ILE A 54 -1.91 -8.08 -1.35
C ILE A 54 -1.75 -6.61 -1.74
N LEU A 55 -1.36 -6.34 -2.99
CA LEU A 55 -1.21 -4.97 -3.49
C LEU A 55 -2.55 -4.22 -3.44
N THR A 56 -3.64 -4.87 -3.87
CA THR A 56 -4.99 -4.31 -3.75
C THR A 56 -5.38 -4.06 -2.29
N SER A 57 -5.12 -5.01 -1.39
CA SER A 57 -5.43 -4.83 0.03
C SER A 57 -4.62 -3.69 0.67
N MET A 58 -3.34 -3.53 0.28
CA MET A 58 -2.53 -2.39 0.75
C MET A 58 -3.08 -1.08 0.23
N TYR A 59 -3.47 -1.01 -1.05
CA TYR A 59 -4.08 0.16 -1.65
C TYR A 59 -5.31 0.63 -0.85
N ASP A 60 -6.24 -0.27 -0.52
CA ASP A 60 -7.45 0.07 0.26
C ASP A 60 -7.12 0.69 1.63
N VAL A 61 -6.04 0.24 2.27
CA VAL A 61 -5.60 0.79 3.56
C VAL A 61 -4.97 2.17 3.37
N VAL A 62 -4.16 2.31 2.32
CA VAL A 62 -3.36 3.50 1.99
C VAL A 62 -4.25 4.64 1.51
N GLU A 63 -5.33 4.36 0.80
CA GLU A 63 -6.26 5.34 0.23
C GLU A 63 -6.82 6.30 1.31
N LEU A 64 -7.00 5.81 2.54
CA LEU A 64 -7.55 6.56 3.66
C LEU A 64 -6.53 7.46 4.38
N ARG A 65 -5.27 7.46 3.96
CA ARG A 65 -4.19 8.24 4.59
C ARG A 65 -4.01 9.63 3.95
N PRO A 66 -3.45 10.60 4.69
CA PRO A 66 -3.08 11.90 4.12
C PRO A 66 -2.17 11.76 2.90
N SER A 67 -2.25 12.70 1.95
CA SER A 67 -1.50 12.69 0.68
C SER A 67 0.01 12.50 0.87
N PHE A 68 0.61 13.15 1.87
CA PHE A 68 2.06 13.09 2.10
C PHE A 68 2.56 11.70 2.54
N ILE A 69 1.70 10.86 3.11
CA ILE A 69 1.97 9.44 3.38
C ILE A 69 1.53 8.57 2.21
N ARG A 70 0.35 8.88 1.67
CA ARG A 70 -0.35 8.07 0.66
C ARG A 70 0.40 8.04 -0.66
N LEU A 71 0.75 9.20 -1.23
CA LEU A 71 1.27 9.30 -2.59
C LEU A 71 2.61 8.55 -2.80
N PRO A 72 3.60 8.63 -1.88
CA PRO A 72 4.83 7.83 -2.01
C PRO A 72 4.56 6.32 -2.02
N ILE A 73 3.61 5.86 -1.21
CA ILE A 73 3.25 4.44 -1.12
C ILE A 73 2.51 4.01 -2.38
N LEU A 74 1.54 4.80 -2.84
CA LEU A 74 0.81 4.53 -4.08
C LEU A 74 1.79 4.39 -5.25
N LEU A 75 2.74 5.33 -5.36
CA LEU A 75 3.81 5.26 -6.33
C LEU A 75 4.49 3.87 -6.25
N GLU A 76 5.05 3.49 -5.10
CA GLU A 76 5.71 2.18 -4.96
C GLU A 76 4.81 0.97 -5.30
N LEU A 77 3.50 1.02 -4.98
CA LEU A 77 2.55 -0.02 -5.37
C LEU A 77 2.37 -0.12 -6.89
N ALA A 78 2.23 1.02 -7.58
CA ALA A 78 2.14 1.06 -9.05
C ALA A 78 3.40 0.55 -9.74
N ARG A 79 4.57 0.77 -9.14
CA ARG A 79 5.85 0.24 -9.63
C ARG A 79 5.90 -1.29 -9.59
N ARG A 80 5.25 -1.88 -8.59
CA ARG A 80 5.27 -3.33 -8.33
C ARG A 80 4.17 -4.09 -9.03
N ASP A 81 3.04 -3.45 -9.33
CA ASP A 81 1.97 -4.09 -10.09
C ASP A 81 2.44 -4.39 -11.53
N THR A 82 2.59 -5.68 -11.82
CA THR A 82 2.98 -6.21 -13.13
C THR A 82 1.85 -6.13 -14.16
N GLY A 83 0.70 -5.56 -13.77
CA GLY A 83 -0.51 -5.42 -14.60
C GLY A 83 -1.56 -6.51 -14.34
N ALA A 84 -1.30 -7.45 -13.43
CA ALA A 84 -2.21 -8.55 -13.10
C ALA A 84 -3.52 -8.06 -12.45
N THR A 85 -3.49 -6.91 -11.77
CA THR A 85 -4.63 -6.39 -11.01
C THR A 85 -5.32 -5.20 -11.67
N GLY A 86 -4.67 -4.54 -12.64
CA GLY A 86 -5.11 -3.26 -13.18
C GLY A 86 -4.90 -2.08 -12.23
N LEU A 87 -4.37 -2.33 -11.02
CA LEU A 87 -4.17 -1.33 -9.98
C LEU A 87 -3.22 -0.22 -10.43
N ARG A 88 -2.21 -0.55 -11.22
CA ARG A 88 -1.28 0.43 -11.78
C ARG A 88 -1.99 1.57 -12.51
N ALA A 89 -2.99 1.27 -13.34
CA ALA A 89 -3.69 2.30 -14.10
C ALA A 89 -4.49 3.24 -13.19
N THR A 90 -5.17 2.67 -12.18
CA THR A 90 -5.89 3.43 -11.17
C THR A 90 -4.93 4.36 -10.42
N ILE A 91 -3.83 3.83 -9.91
CA ILE A 91 -2.87 4.62 -9.15
C ILE A 91 -2.25 5.74 -9.99
N LEU A 92 -1.85 5.46 -11.25
CA LEU A 92 -1.27 6.48 -12.11
C LEU A 92 -2.26 7.61 -12.40
N SER A 93 -3.55 7.30 -12.52
CA SER A 93 -4.60 8.32 -12.66
C SER A 93 -4.71 9.19 -11.40
N GLU A 94 -4.60 8.61 -10.20
CA GLU A 94 -4.62 9.39 -8.95
C GLU A 94 -3.37 10.26 -8.76
N LEU A 95 -2.21 9.73 -9.15
CA LEU A 95 -0.96 10.49 -9.15
C LEU A 95 -1.04 11.64 -10.14
N GLN A 96 -1.60 11.42 -11.33
CA GLN A 96 -1.82 12.46 -12.33
C GLN A 96 -2.71 13.58 -11.79
N GLU A 97 -3.80 13.24 -11.12
CA GLU A 97 -4.70 14.23 -10.52
C GLU A 97 -4.00 15.02 -9.40
N SER A 98 -3.18 14.35 -8.59
CA SER A 98 -2.50 14.96 -7.44
C SER A 98 -1.31 15.85 -7.82
N LEU A 99 -0.59 15.46 -8.88
CA LEU A 99 0.59 16.16 -9.41
C LEU A 99 0.23 17.16 -10.51
N GLU A 100 -0.99 17.09 -11.04
CA GLU A 100 -1.46 17.89 -12.18
C GLU A 100 -0.67 17.65 -13.48
N GLU A 101 0.07 16.55 -13.56
CA GLU A 101 0.96 16.18 -14.66
C GLU A 101 0.87 14.69 -14.99
N ASP A 102 1.00 14.35 -16.28
CA ASP A 102 1.10 12.97 -16.76
C ASP A 102 2.53 12.69 -17.23
N HIS A 103 3.21 11.80 -16.52
CA HIS A 103 4.58 11.37 -16.86
C HIS A 103 4.63 10.04 -17.60
N GLY A 104 3.48 9.50 -18.01
CA GLY A 104 3.37 8.25 -18.77
C GLY A 104 4.09 7.09 -18.09
N GLU A 105 5.03 6.46 -18.80
CA GLU A 105 5.78 5.30 -18.29
C GLU A 105 7.09 5.68 -17.57
N SER A 106 7.44 6.97 -17.50
CA SER A 106 8.71 7.42 -16.93
C SER A 106 8.66 7.42 -15.40
N TRP A 107 9.20 6.36 -14.81
CA TRP A 107 9.21 6.20 -13.36
C TRP A 107 9.95 7.32 -12.63
N THR A 108 11.10 7.72 -13.17
CA THR A 108 11.93 8.76 -12.59
C THR A 108 11.21 10.11 -12.56
N ASP A 109 10.43 10.41 -13.60
CA ASP A 109 9.71 11.68 -13.69
C ASP A 109 8.54 11.72 -12.67
N TRP A 110 7.79 10.62 -12.53
CA TRP A 110 6.79 10.49 -11.46
C TRP A 110 7.40 10.69 -10.06
N ALA A 111 8.56 10.07 -9.79
CA ALA A 111 9.24 10.19 -8.51
C ALA A 111 9.78 11.61 -8.25
N LEU A 112 10.30 12.26 -9.29
CA LEU A 112 10.79 13.63 -9.20
C LEU A 112 9.65 14.61 -8.92
N ALA A 113 8.57 14.55 -9.70
CA ALA A 113 7.41 15.42 -9.52
C ALA A 113 6.77 15.24 -8.12
N LEU A 114 6.69 14.00 -7.64
CA LEU A 114 6.23 13.75 -6.26
C LEU A 114 7.16 14.38 -5.22
N SER A 115 8.48 14.28 -5.40
CA SER A 115 9.44 14.89 -4.49
C SER A 115 9.31 16.42 -4.46
N GLU A 116 9.11 17.04 -5.63
CA GLU A 116 8.88 18.48 -5.76
C GLU A 116 7.56 18.92 -5.08
N LEU A 117 6.50 18.13 -5.25
CA LEU A 117 5.21 18.35 -4.57
C LEU A 117 5.39 18.35 -3.05
N LEU A 118 6.04 17.31 -2.50
CA LEU A 118 6.25 17.16 -1.07
C LEU A 118 7.14 18.28 -0.49
N ALA A 119 8.18 18.68 -1.22
CA ALA A 119 9.02 19.81 -0.84
C ALA A 119 8.24 21.12 -0.79
N THR A 120 7.37 21.35 -1.77
CA THR A 120 6.62 22.60 -1.91
C THR A 120 5.45 22.70 -0.94
N LYS A 121 4.64 21.64 -0.81
CA LYS A 121 3.37 21.67 -0.05
C LYS A 121 3.55 21.29 1.41
N GLU A 122 4.47 20.39 1.71
CA GLU A 122 4.60 19.79 3.04
C GLU A 122 5.90 20.22 3.75
N GLY A 123 6.75 21.01 3.07
CA GLY A 123 8.03 21.47 3.59
C GLY A 123 9.09 20.37 3.71
N PHE A 124 8.88 19.22 3.05
CA PHE A 124 9.83 18.11 3.03
C PHE A 124 10.98 18.39 2.05
N LEU A 125 12.08 18.95 2.53
CA LEU A 125 13.30 19.01 1.73
C LEU A 125 13.96 17.62 1.69
N PRO A 126 14.37 17.12 0.51
CA PRO A 126 15.18 15.91 0.44
C PRO A 126 16.46 16.11 1.27
N THR A 127 16.73 15.18 2.19
CA THR A 127 17.82 15.26 3.17
C THR A 127 19.23 15.15 2.56
N ASP A 128 19.37 14.99 1.25
CA ASP A 128 20.66 14.91 0.54
C ASP A 128 21.31 16.28 0.28
N ALA A 129 20.64 17.38 0.60
CA ALA A 129 21.27 18.70 0.61
C ALA A 129 21.89 19.01 1.99
N SER A 130 22.62 18.06 2.58
CA SER A 130 23.66 18.43 3.54
C SER A 130 24.74 19.14 2.73
N THR A 131 24.67 20.46 2.73
CA THR A 131 25.72 21.34 2.25
C THR A 131 26.95 21.03 3.10
N GLU A 132 27.85 20.18 2.60
CA GLU A 132 29.24 20.18 3.06
C GLU A 132 29.82 21.57 2.73
N ASP A 133 30.45 22.17 3.74
CA ASP A 133 30.94 23.56 3.85
C ASP A 133 31.53 24.20 2.58
#